data_AF-A0A8T7E4S9-F1
#
_entry.id   AF-A0A8T7E4S9-F1
#
_cell.length_a   1.000
_cell.length_b   1.000
_cell.length_c   1.000
_cell.angle_alpha   90.00
_cell.angle_beta   90.00
_cell.angle_gamma   90.00
#
_symmetry.space_group_name_H-M   'P 1'
#
loop_
_entity.id
_entity.type
_entity.pdbx_description
1 polymer ?
#
loop_
_entity_poly.entity_id
_entity_poly.type
_entity_poly.pdbx_seq_one_letter_code
_entity_poly.pdbx_strand_id
1 'polypeptide(L)' 'MPVGDITAGLLELFGRFVGQLFVDFVFDMLVKGVGYFIAARIFRMRMPDPDGVLVVIFGLTFWGIVLYAAYSVFF' A
#
# COMPACT_ATOMS: atom_id res chain seq x y z
N MET A 1 5.02 19.04 35.10
CA MET A 1 5.08 17.73 34.42
C MET A 1 6.53 17.48 34.04
N PRO A 2 7.10 16.31 34.34
CA PRO A 2 8.46 15.96 33.93
C PRO A 2 8.59 16.11 32.42
N VAL A 3 9.66 16.74 31.94
CA VAL A 3 9.90 16.95 30.49
C VAL A 3 9.89 15.61 29.74
N GLY A 4 10.31 14.52 30.42
CA GLY A 4 10.28 13.15 29.90
C GLY A 4 8.90 12.67 29.46
N ASP A 5 7.85 12.97 30.23
CA ASP A 5 6.47 12.53 29.92
C ASP A 5 5.91 13.24 28.69
N ILE A 6 6.28 14.50 28.49
CA ILE A 6 5.88 15.31 27.33
C ILE A 6 6.56 14.78 26.06
N THR A 7 7.87 14.50 26.13
CA THR A 7 8.60 13.91 25.00
C THR A 7 8.11 12.52 24.61
N ALA A 8 7.76 11.68 25.58
CA ALA A 8 7.24 10.34 25.31
C ALA A 8 5.88 10.39 24.59
N GLY A 9 4.95 11.23 25.06
CA GLY A 9 3.65 11.42 24.42
C GLY A 9 3.76 11.99 23.00
N LEU A 10 4.68 12.94 22.78
CA LEU A 10 4.93 13.50 21.44
C LEU A 10 5.55 12.48 20.49
N LEU A 11 6.47 11.64 20.97
CA LEU A 11 7.08 10.58 20.16
C LEU A 11 6.05 9.52 19.74
N GLU A 12 5.15 9.13 20.64
CA GLU A 12 4.08 8.19 20.31
C GLU A 12 3.14 8.77 19.25
N LEU A 13 2.71 10.03 19.43
CA LEU A 13 1.83 10.70 18.47
C LEU A 13 2.50 10.81 17.09
N PHE A 14 3.76 11.23 17.06
CA PHE A 14 4.52 11.37 15.81
C PHE A 14 4.77 10.02 15.15
N GLY A 15 5.12 8.99 15.93
CA GLY A 15 5.31 7.63 15.43
C GLY A 15 4.05 7.05 14.80
N ARG A 16 2.88 7.27 15.41
CA ARG A 16 1.59 6.85 14.85
C ARG A 16 1.27 7.60 13.56
N PHE A 17 1.50 8.91 13.52
CA PHE A 17 1.27 9.73 12.33
C PHE A 17 2.17 9.31 11.15
N VAL A 18 3.48 9.20 11.39
CA VAL A 18 4.44 8.78 10.36
C VAL A 18 4.20 7.34 9.93
N GLY A 19 3.90 6.44 10.88
CA GLY A 19 3.59 5.05 10.58
C GLY A 19 2.36 4.93 9.68
N GLN A 20 1.29 5.67 9.98
CA GLN A 20 0.08 5.67 9.16
C GLN A 20 0.36 6.26 7.77
N LEU A 21 1.04 7.40 7.68
CA LEU A 21 1.43 8.01 6.40
C LEU A 21 2.29 7.07 5.56
N PHE A 22 3.22 6.36 6.19
CA PHE A 22 4.08 5.38 5.51
C PHE A 22 3.27 4.21 4.98
N VAL A 23 2.36 3.64 5.78
CA VAL A 23 1.49 2.55 5.35
C VAL A 23 0.61 3.00 4.19
N ASP A 24 -0.02 4.18 4.28
CA ASP A 24 -0.87 4.71 3.22
C ASP A 24 -0.07 4.94 1.93
N PHE A 25 1.11 5.53 2.03
CA PHE A 25 2.00 5.74 0.88
C PHE A 25 2.46 4.43 0.24
N VAL A 26 2.85 3.45 1.06
CA VAL A 26 3.25 2.13 0.58
C VAL A 26 2.07 1.42 -0.07
N PHE A 27 0.87 1.51 0.50
CA PHE A 27 -0.32 0.90 -0.06
C PHE A 27 -0.71 1.53 -1.40
N ASP A 28 -0.71 2.86 -1.49
CA ASP A 28 -0.96 3.59 -2.74
C ASP A 28 0.09 3.22 -3.80
N MET A 29 1.37 3.16 -3.44
CA MET A 29 2.43 2.84 -4.40
C MET A 29 2.40 1.37 -4.84
N LEU A 30 2.28 0.43 -3.90
CA LEU A 30 2.38 -1.01 -4.18
C LEU A 30 1.08 -1.60 -4.73
N VAL A 31 -0.08 -1.13 -4.28
CA VAL A 31 -1.38 -1.67 -4.74
C VAL A 31 -1.90 -0.85 -5.91
N LYS A 32 -2.13 0.46 -5.74
CA LYS A 32 -2.70 1.27 -6.82
C LYS A 32 -1.70 1.47 -7.96
N GLY A 33 -0.42 1.69 -7.66
CA GLY A 33 0.61 1.82 -8.71
C GLY A 33 0.73 0.59 -9.60
N VAL A 34 0.81 -0.61 -9.01
CA VAL A 34 0.87 -1.87 -9.77
C VAL A 34 -0.45 -2.15 -10.48
N GLY A 35 -1.57 -1.94 -9.80
CA GLY A 35 -2.90 -2.12 -10.38
C GLY A 35 -3.14 -1.21 -11.59
N TYR A 36 -2.71 0.05 -11.52
CA TYR A 36 -2.79 1.01 -12.62
C TYR A 36 -1.94 0.55 -13.80
N PHE A 37 -0.70 0.12 -13.52
CA PHE A 37 0.18 -0.41 -14.55
C PHE A 37 -0.43 -1.61 -15.27
N ILE A 38 -1.01 -2.55 -14.51
CA ILE A 38 -1.70 -3.72 -15.07
C ILE A 38 -2.90 -3.29 -15.92
N ALA A 39 -3.76 -2.43 -15.39
CA ALA A 39 -4.95 -1.93 -16.10
C ALA A 39 -4.57 -1.22 -17.41
N ALA A 40 -3.59 -0.32 -17.36
CA ALA A 40 -3.16 0.48 -18.49
C ALA A 40 -2.39 -0.36 -19.53
N ARG A 41 -1.49 -1.24 -19.09
CA ARG A 41 -0.54 -1.91 -19.98
C ARG A 41 -1.01 -3.28 -20.45
N ILE A 42 -1.58 -4.09 -19.58
CA ILE A 42 -2.00 -5.46 -19.88
C ILE A 42 -3.39 -5.45 -20.51
N PHE A 43 -4.33 -4.77 -19.84
CA PHE A 43 -5.72 -4.70 -20.30
C PHE A 43 -6.00 -3.56 -21.29
N ARG A 44 -4.98 -2.72 -21.58
CA ARG A 44 -5.06 -1.59 -22.52
C ARG A 44 -6.23 -0.64 -22.21
N MET A 45 -6.61 -0.53 -20.94
CA MET A 45 -7.61 0.45 -20.53
C MET A 45 -7.06 1.85 -20.79
N ARG A 46 -7.85 2.67 -21.47
CA ARG A 46 -7.47 4.04 -21.81
C ARG A 46 -7.68 4.92 -20.58
N MET A 47 -6.59 5.44 -20.02
CA MET A 47 -6.60 6.32 -18.84
C MET A 47 -7.41 5.72 -17.67
N PRO A 48 -6.99 4.57 -17.11
CA PRO A 48 -7.65 4.01 -15.94
C PRO A 48 -7.56 4.99 -14.78
N ASP A 49 -8.64 5.13 -14.02
CA ASP A 49 -8.65 5.95 -12.81
C ASP A 49 -7.74 5.28 -11.75
N PRO A 50 -6.66 5.95 -11.27
CA PRO A 50 -5.80 5.40 -10.23
C PRO A 50 -6.53 5.06 -8.93
N ASP A 51 -7.61 5.80 -8.63
CA ASP A 51 -8.47 5.56 -7.47
C ASP A 51 -9.70 4.69 -7.83
N GLY A 52 -9.77 4.24 -9.08
CA GLY A 52 -10.81 3.35 -9.56
C GLY A 52 -10.75 2.00 -8.88
N VAL A 53 -11.92 1.45 -8.55
CA VAL A 53 -12.07 0.11 -7.94
C VAL A 53 -11.34 -0.97 -8.73
N LEU A 54 -11.33 -0.87 -10.07
CA LEU A 54 -10.62 -1.82 -10.94
C LEU A 54 -9.11 -1.82 -10.72
N VAL A 55 -8.49 -0.65 -10.53
CA VAL A 55 -7.05 -0.53 -10.26
C VAL A 55 -6.72 -1.23 -8.93
N VAL A 56 -7.51 -0.97 -7.89
CA VAL A 56 -7.34 -1.63 -6.59
C VAL A 56 -7.48 -3.16 -6.72
N ILE A 57 -8.49 -3.64 -7.45
CA ILE A 57 -8.68 -5.08 -7.68
C ILE A 57 -7.49 -5.70 -8.40
N PHE A 58 -6.95 -5.08 -9.45
CA PHE A 58 -5.78 -5.59 -10.15
C PHE A 58 -4.54 -5.62 -9.26
N GLY A 59 -4.33 -4.58 -8.46
CA GLY A 59 -3.23 -4.52 -7.50
C GLY A 59 -3.32 -5.63 -6.45
N LEU A 60 -4.47 -5.80 -5.82
CA LEU A 60 -4.70 -6.85 -4.82
C LEU A 60 -4.58 -8.26 -5.42
N THR A 61 -5.11 -8.46 -6.63
CA THR A 61 -5.02 -9.75 -7.33
C THR A 61 -3.57 -10.10 -7.65
N PHE A 62 -2.79 -9.14 -8.13
CA PHE A 62 -1.36 -9.33 -8.38
C PHE A 62 -0.63 -9.77 -7.11
N TRP A 63 -0.81 -9.07 -6.00
CA TRP A 63 -0.17 -9.43 -4.74
C TRP A 63 -0.67 -10.77 -4.18
N GLY A 64 -1.95 -11.09 -4.33
CA GLY A 64 -2.49 -12.40 -3.99
C GLY A 64 -1.80 -13.53 -4.75
N ILE A 65 -1.57 -13.35 -6.06
CA ILE A 65 -0.84 -14.32 -6.89
C ILE A 65 0.63 -14.42 -6.45
N VAL A 66 1.30 -13.29 -6.20
CA VAL A 66 2.69 -13.28 -5.73
C VAL A 66 2.84 -14.02 -4.40
N LEU A 67 1.94 -13.77 -3.44
CA LEU A 67 1.94 -14.43 -2.14
C LEU A 67 1.65 -15.93 -2.28
N TYR A 68 0.69 -16.30 -3.13
CA TYR A 68 0.38 -17.70 -3.42
C TYR A 68 1.57 -18.42 -4.06
N ALA A 69 2.21 -17.81 -5.07
CA ALA A 69 3.38 -18.35 -5.73
C ALA A 69 4.56 -18.49 -4.77
N ALA A 70 4.80 -17.49 -3.92
CA ALA A 70 5.82 -17.56 -2.88
C ALA A 70 5.52 -18.71 -1.92
N TYR A 71 4.28 -18.82 -1.44
CA TYR A 71 3.86 -19.91 -0.58
C TYR A 71 4.12 -21.28 -1.23
N SER A 72 3.71 -21.48 -2.49
CA SER A 72 3.90 -22.76 -3.20
C SER A 72 5.35 -23.14 -3.49
N VAL A 73 6.28 -22.19 -3.46
CA VAL A 73 7.70 -22.43 -3.71
C VAL A 73 8.44 -22.74 -2.41
N PHE A 74 8.04 -22.10 -1.30
CA PHE A 74 8.71 -22.23 0.00
C PHE A 74 8.08 -23.25 0.95
N PHE A 75 6.84 -23.68 0.71
CA PHE A 75 6.10 -24.65 1.52
C PHE A 75 5.52 -25.76 0.64
#